data_AF-A0ABD1E2B1-F1
#
_entry.id   AF-A0ABD1E2B1-F1
#
_cell.length_a   1.000
_cell.length_b   1.000
_cell.length_c   1.000
_cell.angle_alpha   90.00
_cell.angle_beta   90.00
_cell.angle_gamma   90.00
#
_symmetry.space_group_name_H-M   'P 1'
#
loop_
_entity.id
_entity.type
_entity.pdbx_description
1 polymer ?
#
loop_
_entity_poly.entity_id
_entity_poly.type
_entity_poly.pdbx_seq_one_letter_code
_entity_poly.pdbx_strand_id
1 'polypeptide(L)'
;MLRFIHYVVHSAKRLKRINVMFPVRGHSYLECDRNMAMVNQKVRAEVLEDWYQEFESCRKKPSSFQVIEVEQNLIRDWSTYFTIFYKKKCPFPIRPIKEFEVSRPHYGLVRFRNSYNGSWETSAIIKYQDLQQLKPFCRQKARDFFKNIPYKI
;
A
#
# COMPACT_ATOMS: atom_id res chain seq x y z
N MET A 1 -0.95 -0.25 -3.54
CA MET A 1 -0.82 -0.26 -2.07
C MET A 1 0.63 -0.25 -1.56
N LEU A 2 1.45 -1.29 -1.76
CA LEU A 2 2.83 -1.37 -1.19
C LEU A 2 3.71 -0.15 -1.49
N ARG A 3 3.71 0.32 -2.75
CA ARG A 3 4.47 1.52 -3.18
C ARG A 3 4.05 2.78 -2.43
N PHE A 4 2.75 2.93 -2.16
CA PHE A 4 2.20 4.06 -1.42
C PHE A 4 2.67 4.04 0.05
N ILE A 5 2.57 2.89 0.71
CA ILE A 5 3.02 2.71 2.09
C ILE A 5 4.51 3.03 2.22
N HIS A 6 5.32 2.53 1.29
CA HIS A 6 6.75 2.89 1.21
C HIS A 6 6.97 4.38 1.01
N TYR A 7 6.26 5.01 0.07
CA TYR A 7 6.33 6.45 -0.16
C TYR A 7 5.99 7.25 1.10
N VAL A 8 4.95 6.88 1.84
CA VAL A 8 4.53 7.58 3.07
C VAL A 8 5.62 7.55 4.15
N VAL A 9 6.30 6.42 4.32
CA VAL A 9 7.37 6.24 5.32
C VAL A 9 8.67 6.93 4.90
N HIS A 10 9.07 6.76 3.64
CA HIS A 10 10.43 7.12 3.20
C HIS A 10 10.51 8.44 2.43
N SER A 11 9.55 8.73 1.56
CA SER A 11 9.56 9.94 0.73
C SER A 11 8.82 11.09 1.42
N ALA A 12 7.57 10.87 1.81
CA ALA A 12 6.76 11.86 2.51
C ALA A 12 7.17 12.02 3.99
N LYS A 13 7.91 11.03 4.54
CA LYS A 13 8.42 11.00 5.92
C LYS A 13 7.35 11.29 6.97
N ARG A 14 6.09 10.94 6.69
CA ARG A 14 4.95 11.21 7.59
C ARG A 14 4.92 10.23 8.76
N LEU A 15 5.37 9.01 8.54
CA LEU A 15 5.37 7.94 9.54
C LEU A 15 6.76 7.34 9.71
N LYS A 16 7.01 6.71 10.87
CA LYS A 16 8.27 5.99 11.17
C LYS A 16 8.22 4.54 10.72
N ARG A 17 7.06 3.92 10.82
CA ARG A 17 6.79 2.52 10.50
C ARG A 17 5.31 2.36 10.19
N ILE A 18 5.00 1.49 9.24
CA ILE A 18 3.66 0.99 8.97
C ILE A 18 3.75 -0.54 9.00
N ASN A 19 2.94 -1.17 9.83
CA ASN A 19 2.73 -2.61 9.85
C ASN A 19 1.29 -2.87 9.37
N VAL A 20 1.15 -3.77 8.41
CA VAL A 20 -0.14 -4.20 7.88
C VAL A 20 -0.28 -5.69 8.12
N MET A 21 -1.38 -6.06 8.76
CA MET A 21 -1.80 -7.43 8.97
C MET A 21 -3.03 -7.70 8.10
N PHE A 22 -2.96 -8.76 7.30
CA PHE A 22 -4.10 -9.28 6.58
C PHE A 22 -4.78 -10.36 7.44
N PRO A 23 -6.03 -10.15 7.87
CA PRO A 23 -6.75 -11.15 8.64
C PRO A 23 -7.03 -12.41 7.81
N VAL A 24 -7.25 -13.53 8.49
CA VAL A 24 -7.74 -14.75 7.84
C VAL A 24 -9.12 -14.47 7.25
N ARG A 25 -9.41 -15.02 6.05
CA ARG A 25 -10.71 -14.89 5.39
C ARG A 25 -11.80 -15.36 6.37
N GLY A 26 -12.80 -14.51 6.63
CA GLY A 26 -13.84 -14.75 7.64
C GLY A 26 -13.61 -14.06 8.99
N HIS A 27 -12.45 -13.43 9.20
CA HIS A 27 -12.14 -12.66 10.42
C HIS A 27 -11.98 -11.15 10.17
N SER A 28 -12.19 -10.68 8.93
CA SER A 28 -12.23 -9.25 8.62
C SER A 28 -13.60 -8.68 8.97
N TYR A 29 -13.76 -8.25 10.21
CA TYR A 29 -14.80 -7.29 10.60
C TYR A 29 -14.24 -5.88 10.50
N LEU A 30 -13.98 -5.41 9.28
CA LEU A 30 -13.63 -4.01 9.08
C LEU A 30 -14.92 -3.20 9.01
N GLU A 31 -14.98 -2.06 9.69
CA GLU A 31 -16.13 -1.15 9.64
C GLU A 31 -16.47 -0.72 8.20
N CYS A 32 -15.46 -0.67 7.32
CA CYS A 32 -15.66 -0.45 5.88
C CYS A 32 -16.50 -1.55 5.22
N ASP A 33 -16.30 -2.83 5.58
CA ASP A 33 -17.08 -3.94 5.02
C ASP A 33 -18.53 -3.87 5.51
N ARG A 34 -18.74 -3.46 6.78
CA ARG A 34 -20.08 -3.23 7.34
C ARG A 34 -20.80 -2.07 6.64
N ASN A 35 -20.07 -1.00 6.33
CA ASN A 35 -20.61 0.13 5.57
C ASN A 35 -20.98 -0.26 4.14
N MET A 36 -20.12 -1.02 3.45
CA MET A 36 -20.40 -1.49 2.10
C MET A 36 -21.53 -2.53 2.06
N ALA A 37 -21.74 -3.29 3.15
CA ALA A 37 -22.86 -4.21 3.28
C ALA A 37 -24.22 -3.49 3.39
N MET A 38 -24.26 -2.20 3.75
CA MET A 38 -25.49 -1.41 3.78
C MET A 38 -25.93 -0.94 2.39
N VAL A 39 -24.98 -0.81 1.45
CA VAL A 39 -25.23 -0.34 0.08
C VAL A 39 -25.97 -1.43 -0.71
N ASN A 40 -27.07 -1.07 -1.37
CA ASN A 40 -27.80 -2.02 -2.22
C ASN A 40 -27.03 -2.31 -3.51
N GLN A 41 -26.24 -3.37 -3.52
CA GLN A 41 -25.44 -3.78 -4.68
C GLN A 41 -26.27 -4.35 -5.85
N LYS A 42 -27.59 -4.49 -5.69
CA LYS A 42 -28.51 -4.95 -6.75
C LYS A 42 -29.19 -3.80 -7.48
N VAL A 43 -28.93 -2.55 -7.07
CA VAL A 43 -29.48 -1.38 -7.75
C VAL A 43 -28.94 -1.33 -9.18
N ARG A 44 -29.80 -1.02 -10.15
CA ARG A 44 -29.37 -0.75 -11.51
C ARG A 44 -28.79 0.66 -11.52
N ALA A 45 -27.49 0.76 -11.72
CA ALA A 45 -26.77 2.02 -11.87
C ALA A 45 -26.01 1.99 -13.20
N GLU A 46 -26.30 2.95 -14.07
CA GLU A 46 -25.71 3.08 -15.40
C GLU A 46 -24.62 4.16 -15.42
N VAL A 47 -24.78 5.20 -14.59
CA VAL A 47 -23.82 6.30 -14.43
C VAL A 47 -23.31 6.41 -12.98
N LEU A 48 -22.28 7.23 -12.75
CA LEU A 48 -21.69 7.37 -11.41
C LEU A 48 -22.65 8.05 -10.43
N GLU A 49 -23.47 8.96 -10.93
CA GLU A 49 -24.43 9.75 -10.19
C GLU A 49 -25.55 8.88 -9.59
N ASP A 50 -25.91 7.77 -10.26
CA ASP A 50 -26.86 6.79 -9.75
C ASP A 50 -26.36 6.17 -8.43
N TRP A 51 -25.05 5.96 -8.33
CA TRP A 51 -24.44 5.45 -7.10
C TRP A 51 -24.42 6.49 -5.99
N TYR A 52 -24.37 7.80 -6.29
CA TYR A 52 -24.37 8.83 -5.26
C TYR A 52 -25.67 8.79 -4.45
N GLN A 53 -26.81 8.68 -5.14
CA GLN A 53 -28.12 8.56 -4.49
C GLN A 53 -28.22 7.29 -3.65
N GLU A 54 -27.69 6.17 -4.14
CA GLU A 54 -27.66 4.92 -3.38
C GLU A 54 -26.79 5.05 -2.12
N PHE A 55 -25.61 5.67 -2.22
CA PHE A 55 -24.75 5.89 -1.06
C PHE A 55 -25.41 6.80 -0.02
N GLU A 56 -26.03 7.90 -0.40
CA GLU A 56 -26.71 8.80 0.54
C GLU A 56 -27.90 8.13 1.25
N SER A 57 -28.64 7.28 0.52
CA SER A 57 -29.87 6.67 1.03
C SER A 57 -29.66 5.35 1.80
N CYS A 58 -28.55 4.63 1.56
CA CYS A 58 -28.33 3.28 2.10
C CYS A 58 -28.09 3.22 3.62
N ARG A 59 -27.68 4.32 4.24
CA ARG A 59 -27.52 4.44 5.71
C ARG A 59 -28.44 5.55 6.20
N LYS A 60 -29.31 5.27 7.17
CA LYS A 60 -30.16 6.30 7.80
C LYS A 60 -29.87 6.52 9.29
N LYS A 61 -29.14 5.59 9.92
CA LYS A 61 -28.74 5.65 11.32
C LYS A 61 -27.26 5.28 11.47
N PRO A 62 -26.47 6.00 12.29
CA PRO A 62 -26.77 7.27 12.98
C PRO A 62 -27.01 8.46 12.03
N SER A 63 -26.48 8.44 10.81
CA SER A 63 -26.70 9.45 9.78
C SER A 63 -26.43 8.87 8.39
N SER A 64 -26.97 9.51 7.35
CA SER A 64 -26.61 9.25 5.95
C SER A 64 -25.14 9.42 5.67
N PHE A 65 -24.65 8.70 4.66
CA PHE A 65 -23.32 8.97 4.11
C PHE A 65 -23.36 10.32 3.38
N GLN A 66 -22.27 11.07 3.51
CA GLN A 66 -22.06 12.28 2.73
C GLN A 66 -21.24 11.90 1.49
N VAL A 67 -21.81 12.13 0.31
CA VAL A 67 -21.08 11.96 -0.95
C VAL A 67 -20.43 13.29 -1.30
N ILE A 68 -19.10 13.28 -1.42
CA ILE A 68 -18.32 14.45 -1.82
C ILE A 68 -17.73 14.12 -3.17
N GLU A 69 -18.20 14.80 -4.20
CA GLU A 69 -17.60 14.72 -5.53
C GLU A 69 -16.22 15.38 -5.49
N VAL A 70 -15.22 14.66 -5.98
CA VAL A 70 -13.84 15.13 -6.05
C VAL A 70 -13.34 14.94 -7.46
N GLU A 71 -12.68 15.95 -8.01
CA GLU A 71 -12.04 15.83 -9.30
C GLU A 71 -10.93 14.76 -9.24
N GLN A 72 -10.80 13.95 -10.29
CA GLN A 72 -9.80 12.88 -10.32
C GLN A 72 -8.36 13.43 -10.21
N ASN A 73 -8.12 14.64 -10.71
CA ASN A 73 -6.84 15.34 -10.61
C ASN A 73 -6.43 15.69 -9.14
N LEU A 74 -7.41 15.75 -8.23
CA LEU A 74 -7.26 16.05 -6.81
C LEU A 74 -6.63 14.86 -6.08
N ILE A 75 -6.88 13.65 -6.60
CA ILE A 75 -6.21 12.42 -6.22
C ILE A 75 -5.01 12.25 -7.16
N ARG A 76 -3.79 12.53 -6.67
CA ARG A 76 -2.56 12.30 -7.46
C ARG A 76 -2.62 10.96 -8.19
N ASP A 77 -2.28 10.94 -9.48
CA ASP A 77 -2.11 9.69 -10.23
C ASP A 77 -0.89 8.94 -9.69
N TRP A 78 -1.13 8.21 -8.61
CA TRP A 78 -0.14 7.41 -7.92
C TRP A 78 0.35 6.25 -8.80
N SER A 79 -0.47 5.78 -9.74
CA SER A 79 -0.09 4.72 -10.66
C SER A 79 1.07 5.19 -11.52
N THR A 80 0.91 6.33 -12.19
CA THR A 80 1.94 6.93 -13.04
C THR A 80 3.12 7.43 -12.22
N TYR A 81 2.86 8.19 -11.16
CA TYR A 81 3.91 8.76 -10.30
C TYR A 81 4.84 7.67 -9.73
N PHE A 82 4.31 6.54 -9.28
CA PHE A 82 5.12 5.46 -8.73
C PHE A 82 5.85 4.62 -9.78
N THR A 83 5.51 4.69 -11.07
CA THR A 83 6.27 3.96 -12.10
C THR A 83 7.72 4.44 -12.22
N ILE A 84 7.99 5.68 -11.82
CA ILE A 84 9.32 6.29 -11.86
C ILE A 84 10.26 5.58 -10.88
N PHE A 85 9.83 5.38 -9.63
CA PHE A 85 10.71 4.96 -8.53
C PHE A 85 10.66 3.45 -8.20
N TYR A 86 9.59 2.76 -8.62
CA TYR A 86 9.33 1.39 -8.17
C TYR A 86 9.40 0.38 -9.30
N LYS A 87 9.74 -0.87 -8.97
CA LYS A 87 9.70 -1.99 -9.92
C LYS A 87 8.28 -2.19 -10.45
N LYS A 88 8.13 -2.38 -11.78
CA LYS A 88 6.83 -2.54 -12.46
C LYS A 88 6.05 -3.74 -11.93
N LYS A 89 6.70 -4.89 -11.77
CA LYS A 89 6.13 -6.09 -11.14
C LYS A 89 6.56 -6.18 -9.68
N CYS A 90 5.66 -6.68 -8.81
CA CYS A 90 6.02 -6.97 -7.43
C CYS A 90 7.02 -8.14 -7.39
N PRO A 91 8.13 -8.03 -6.64
CA PRO A 91 9.18 -9.05 -6.62
C PRO A 91 8.80 -10.32 -5.83
N PHE A 92 7.64 -10.35 -5.19
CA PHE A 92 7.13 -11.48 -4.43
C PHE A 92 5.61 -11.62 -4.60
N PRO A 93 5.04 -12.82 -4.40
CA PRO A 93 3.60 -13.00 -4.42
C PRO A 93 2.94 -12.30 -3.23
N ILE A 94 1.94 -11.45 -3.49
CA ILE A 94 1.24 -10.70 -2.43
C ILE A 94 0.16 -11.56 -1.74
N ARG A 95 -0.52 -12.44 -2.48
CA ARG A 95 -1.64 -13.24 -1.97
C ARG A 95 -1.34 -14.08 -0.70
N PRO A 96 -0.18 -14.74 -0.55
CA PRO A 96 0.09 -15.55 0.64
C PRO A 96 0.49 -14.73 1.87
N ILE A 97 0.76 -13.43 1.72
CA ILE A 97 1.25 -12.58 2.80
C ILE A 97 0.18 -12.43 3.87
N LYS A 98 0.56 -12.70 5.12
CA LYS A 98 -0.25 -12.43 6.31
C LYS A 98 0.13 -11.12 6.95
N GLU A 99 1.40 -10.77 6.93
CA GLU A 99 1.87 -9.49 7.46
C GLU A 99 2.99 -8.91 6.62
N PHE A 100 3.02 -7.59 6.51
CA PHE A 100 4.19 -6.89 6.02
C PHE A 100 4.46 -5.59 6.79
N GLU A 101 5.73 -5.24 6.86
CA GLU A 101 6.24 -4.06 7.53
C GLU A 101 7.08 -3.22 6.56
N VAL A 102 6.86 -1.92 6.62
CA VAL A 102 7.75 -0.89 6.05
C VAL A 102 8.20 0.01 7.17
N SER A 103 9.50 0.20 7.33
CA SER A 103 10.07 1.01 8.41
C SER A 103 11.27 1.81 7.93
N ARG A 104 11.46 3.02 8.50
CA ARG A 104 12.56 3.93 8.15
C ARG A 104 13.96 3.29 8.13
N PRO A 105 14.35 2.39 9.06
CA PRO A 105 15.68 1.78 9.07
C PRO A 105 16.00 0.98 7.80
N HIS A 106 14.99 0.46 7.12
CA HIS A 106 15.15 -0.44 5.98
C HIS A 106 14.65 0.20 4.69
N TYR A 107 15.33 1.28 4.25
CA TYR A 107 14.97 1.99 3.03
C TYR A 107 14.96 1.07 1.80
N GLY A 108 13.90 1.14 1.00
CA GLY A 108 13.78 0.40 -0.26
C GLY A 108 13.33 -1.06 -0.08
N LEU A 109 13.24 -1.53 1.17
CA LEU A 109 12.88 -2.89 1.51
C LEU A 109 11.47 -2.96 2.10
N VAL A 110 10.79 -4.06 1.81
CA VAL A 110 9.58 -4.49 2.51
C VAL A 110 9.90 -5.78 3.23
N ARG A 111 9.58 -5.84 4.52
CA ARG A 111 9.62 -7.06 5.31
C ARG A 111 8.24 -7.72 5.23
N PHE A 112 8.15 -9.00 4.99
CA PHE A 112 6.86 -9.70 4.92
C PHE A 112 6.96 -11.12 5.45
N ARG A 113 5.83 -11.71 5.82
CA ARG A 113 5.72 -13.11 6.22
C ARG A 113 4.39 -13.72 5.82
N ASN A 114 4.42 -15.00 5.48
CA ASN A 114 3.26 -15.75 5.02
C ASN A 114 2.50 -16.45 6.16
N SER A 115 2.99 -16.37 7.40
CA SER A 115 2.31 -16.87 8.59
C SER A 115 2.51 -15.92 9.78
N TYR A 116 1.56 -15.91 10.71
CA TYR A 116 1.59 -15.03 11.90
C TYR A 116 2.75 -15.34 12.86
N ASN A 117 3.31 -16.55 12.79
CA ASN A 117 4.43 -17.00 13.63
C ASN A 117 5.68 -17.34 12.81
N GLY A 118 5.66 -17.06 11.50
CA GLY A 118 6.77 -17.37 10.60
C GLY A 118 7.90 -16.35 10.65
N SER A 119 9.03 -16.76 10.10
CA SER A 119 10.19 -15.89 9.88
C SER A 119 9.84 -14.76 8.90
N TRP A 120 10.45 -13.60 9.14
CA TRP A 120 10.33 -12.45 8.25
C TRP A 120 11.26 -12.62 7.05
N GLU A 121 10.69 -12.49 5.86
CA GLU A 121 11.39 -12.35 4.59
C GLU A 121 11.56 -10.87 4.24
N THR A 122 12.49 -10.55 3.33
CA THR A 122 12.72 -9.19 2.85
C THR A 122 12.80 -9.15 1.34
N SER A 123 12.28 -8.08 0.73
CA SER A 123 12.45 -7.85 -0.71
C SER A 123 12.51 -6.38 -1.07
N ALA A 124 13.34 -6.06 -2.06
CA ALA A 124 13.53 -4.71 -2.56
C ALA A 124 12.49 -4.35 -3.63
N ILE A 125 11.70 -3.31 -3.37
CA ILE A 125 10.58 -2.88 -4.24
C ILE A 125 10.91 -1.67 -5.12
N ILE A 126 12.01 -0.97 -4.83
CA ILE A 126 12.53 0.14 -5.64
C ILE A 126 13.46 -0.35 -6.74
N LYS A 127 13.67 0.46 -7.78
CA LYS A 127 14.59 0.11 -8.87
C LYS A 127 16.04 0.16 -8.38
N TYR A 128 16.89 -0.70 -8.96
CA TYR A 128 18.31 -0.77 -8.58
C TYR A 128 19.04 0.56 -8.84
N GLN A 129 18.70 1.25 -9.92
CA GLN A 129 19.30 2.55 -10.27
C GLN A 129 19.00 3.61 -9.20
N ASP A 130 17.78 3.62 -8.65
CA ASP A 130 17.40 4.54 -7.58
C ASP A 130 18.11 4.21 -6.26
N LEU A 131 18.40 2.93 -5.99
CA LEU A 131 19.27 2.52 -4.88
C LEU A 131 20.71 3.05 -5.04
N GLN A 132 21.23 3.15 -6.27
CA GLN A 132 22.57 3.69 -6.51
C GLN A 132 22.65 5.17 -6.15
N GLN A 133 21.60 5.95 -6.45
CA GLN A 133 21.54 7.39 -6.14
C GLN A 133 21.57 7.67 -4.63
N LEU A 134 21.25 6.68 -3.80
CA LEU A 134 21.24 6.80 -2.35
C LEU A 134 22.57 6.40 -1.70
N LYS A 135 23.45 5.70 -2.43
CA LYS A 135 24.79 5.30 -1.94
C LYS A 135 25.59 6.49 -1.39
N PRO A 136 25.59 7.69 -2.00
CA PRO A 136 26.28 8.86 -1.46
C PRO A 136 25.74 9.33 -0.10
N PHE A 137 24.48 9.06 0.23
CA PHE A 137 23.85 9.49 1.48
C PHE A 137 23.86 8.39 2.57
N CYS A 138 24.22 7.16 2.21
CA CYS A 138 24.37 6.06 3.16
C CYS A 138 25.64 6.18 4.00
N ARG A 139 25.57 5.76 5.27
CA ARG A 139 26.75 5.55 6.12
C ARG A 139 27.69 4.54 5.48
N GLN A 140 29.00 4.65 5.74
CA GLN A 140 30.04 3.82 5.10
C GLN A 140 29.73 2.32 5.18
N LYS A 141 29.33 1.82 6.36
CA LYS A 141 28.91 0.41 6.57
C LYS A 141 27.79 -0.06 5.62
N ALA A 142 26.81 0.80 5.31
CA ALA A 142 25.75 0.48 4.38
C ALA A 142 26.22 0.55 2.91
N ARG A 143 27.14 1.47 2.58
CA ARG A 143 27.79 1.50 1.26
C ARG A 143 28.56 0.22 0.99
N ASP A 144 29.30 -0.28 1.98
CA ASP A 144 30.09 -1.50 1.88
C ASP A 144 29.18 -2.73 1.72
N PHE A 145 28.06 -2.77 2.44
CA PHE A 145 27.02 -3.78 2.24
C PHE A 145 26.50 -3.80 0.79
N PHE A 146 26.08 -2.65 0.25
CA PHE A 146 25.56 -2.56 -1.14
C PHE A 146 26.60 -2.81 -2.23
N LYS A 147 27.90 -2.68 -1.94
CA LYS A 147 28.99 -3.07 -2.86
C LYS A 147 29.18 -4.59 -2.91
N ASN A 148 28.88 -5.29 -1.82
CA ASN A 148 29.13 -6.72 -1.68
C ASN A 148 27.88 -7.59 -1.90
N ILE A 149 26.76 -7.02 -2.36
CA ILE A 149 25.56 -7.80 -2.69
C ILE A 149 25.89 -8.69 -3.91
N PRO A 150 25.74 -10.03 -3.79
CA PRO A 150 26.23 -11.00 -4.79
C PRO A 150 25.44 -11.05 -6.11
N TYR A 151 24.51 -10.11 -6.35
CA TYR A 151 23.71 -10.10 -7.56
C TYR A 151 24.32 -9.15 -8.60
N LYS A 152 25.21 -9.68 -9.44
CA LYS A 152 25.35 -9.19 -10.83
C LYS A 152 24.06 -9.59 -11.56
N ILE A 153 23.44 -8.63 -12.24
CA ILE A 153 22.45 -8.91 -13.29
C ILE A 153 23.20 -9.59 -14.43
#